data_AF-A0A3D9H3K9-F1
#
_entry.id   AF-A0A3D9H3K9-F1
#
_cell.length_a   1.000
_cell.length_b   1.000
_cell.length_c   1.000
_cell.angle_alpha   90.00
_cell.angle_beta   90.00
_cell.angle_gamma   90.00
#
_symmetry.space_group_name_H-M   'P 1'
#
loop_
_entity.id
_entity.type
_entity.pdbx_description
1 polymer ?
#
loop_
_entity_poly.entity_id
_entity_poly.type
_entity_poly.pdbx_seq_one_letter_code
_entity_poly.pdbx_strand_id
1 'polypeptide(L)'
;MKQLITLVILIFGFTNCNHQDKKEGTNISKENGITCHTKACQGTYQGKEFINGDDIAHQFSNTMSAAVGDQLKALFKSGDYSKVDFKNITMRTEGMGSGHVSYTLSIPFITVSQKCEAYTSFDHVGGWNHTPALSQRKAQLKDVLMQGHHLDISDLKTTPEGLQEYWIQWKHKVVQADCE
;
A
#
# COMPACT_ATOMS: atom_id res chain seq x y z
N MET A 1 -25.80 -58.62 51.81
CA MET A 1 -24.86 -58.79 50.68
C MET A 1 -24.96 -57.54 49.82
N LYS A 2 -24.01 -56.62 49.98
CA LYS A 2 -23.04 -56.17 48.94
C LYS A 2 -23.76 -55.67 47.67
N GLN A 3 -24.08 -54.37 47.59
CA GLN A 3 -23.29 -53.34 46.89
C GLN A 3 -22.89 -53.73 45.46
N LEU A 4 -23.35 -52.95 44.47
CA LEU A 4 -22.44 -52.20 43.60
C LEU A 4 -23.19 -51.04 42.93
N ILE A 5 -22.80 -49.83 43.31
CA ILE A 5 -23.02 -48.58 42.59
C ILE A 5 -21.88 -48.50 41.57
N THR A 6 -22.16 -48.11 40.33
CA THR A 6 -21.11 -47.64 39.42
C THR A 6 -21.58 -46.37 38.73
N LEU A 7 -21.22 -45.27 39.38
CA LEU A 7 -21.26 -43.91 38.87
C LEU A 7 -20.01 -43.71 38.02
N VAL A 8 -20.15 -43.52 36.71
CA VAL A 8 -19.03 -43.12 35.84
C VAL A 8 -18.96 -41.61 35.84
N ILE A 9 -18.05 -41.07 36.65
CA ILE A 9 -17.61 -39.67 36.61
C ILE A 9 -16.48 -39.60 35.57
N LEU A 10 -16.74 -38.94 34.45
CA LEU A 10 -15.69 -38.51 33.51
C LEU A 10 -15.40 -37.03 33.78
N ILE A 11 -14.41 -36.80 34.64
CA ILE A 11 -13.68 -35.55 34.74
C ILE A 11 -12.63 -35.57 33.63
N PHE A 12 -12.76 -34.68 32.65
CA PHE A 12 -11.64 -34.27 31.81
C PHE A 12 -11.39 -32.78 32.01
N GLY A 13 -10.12 -32.49 32.27
CA GLY A 13 -9.65 -31.30 32.92
C GLY A 13 -9.63 -30.06 32.03
N PHE A 14 -9.69 -28.93 32.73
CA PHE A 14 -9.38 -27.61 32.22
C PHE A 14 -7.94 -27.57 31.70
N THR A 15 -7.77 -27.37 30.39
CA THR A 15 -6.54 -26.80 29.85
C THR A 15 -6.77 -25.31 29.58
N ASN A 16 -6.26 -24.48 30.50
CA ASN A 16 -6.05 -23.06 30.29
C ASN A 16 -5.05 -22.87 29.12
N CYS A 17 -5.55 -22.48 27.95
CA CYS A 17 -4.70 -21.86 26.94
C CYS A 17 -4.51 -20.39 27.33
N ASN A 18 -3.44 -20.12 28.08
CA ASN A 18 -2.84 -18.78 28.12
C ASN A 18 -2.24 -18.51 26.73
N HIS A 19 -3.05 -17.97 25.82
CA HIS A 19 -2.52 -17.40 24.59
C HIS A 19 -1.89 -16.05 24.95
N GLN A 20 -0.57 -16.05 25.11
CA GLN A 20 0.19 -14.80 25.08
C GLN A 20 0.19 -14.32 23.64
N ASP A 21 -0.69 -13.36 23.30
CA ASP A 21 -0.52 -12.54 22.11
C ASP A 21 0.75 -11.70 22.28
N LYS A 22 1.88 -12.27 21.86
CA LYS A 22 3.08 -11.47 21.59
C LYS A 22 2.75 -10.56 20.41
N LYS A 23 2.63 -9.26 20.70
CA LYS A 23 2.75 -8.20 19.69
C LYS A 23 4.14 -8.26 19.08
N GLU A 24 4.28 -9.11 18.08
CA GLU A 24 5.42 -9.11 17.18
C GLU A 24 5.07 -8.14 16.06
N GLY A 25 5.81 -7.03 16.00
CA GLY A 25 5.70 -6.03 14.94
C GLY A 25 5.82 -6.75 13.61
N THR A 26 4.71 -6.85 12.90
CA THR A 26 4.64 -7.54 11.63
C THR A 26 5.40 -6.69 10.63
N ASN A 27 6.67 -7.03 10.40
CA ASN A 27 7.35 -6.68 9.16
C ASN A 27 6.54 -7.34 8.04
N ILE A 28 5.65 -6.57 7.43
CA ILE A 28 4.96 -6.99 6.21
C ILE A 28 5.99 -6.86 5.07
N SER A 29 6.95 -7.79 5.03
CA SER A 29 7.75 -8.04 3.83
C SER A 29 7.19 -9.31 3.20
N LYS A 30 6.14 -9.17 2.37
CA LYS A 30 5.70 -10.25 1.47
C LYS A 30 5.97 -9.87 0.01
N GLU A 31 6.95 -10.57 -0.53
CA GLU A 31 7.18 -11.03 -1.91
C GLU A 31 7.53 -10.07 -3.06
N ASN A 32 7.37 -8.75 -2.98
CA ASN A 32 7.60 -7.90 -4.18
C ASN A 32 8.82 -6.95 -4.12
N GLY A 33 9.78 -7.19 -3.21
CA GLY A 33 11.00 -6.37 -3.12
C GLY A 33 10.78 -4.91 -2.68
N ILE A 34 9.57 -4.57 -2.23
CA ILE A 34 9.23 -3.24 -1.71
C ILE A 34 9.45 -3.21 -0.21
N THR A 35 10.22 -2.22 0.26
CA THR A 35 10.41 -1.92 1.67
C THR A 35 9.79 -0.57 1.98
N CYS A 36 8.93 -0.54 3.00
CA CYS A 36 8.34 0.69 3.53
C CYS A 36 8.85 0.96 4.94
N HIS A 37 9.02 2.23 5.24
CA HIS A 37 9.38 2.74 6.56
C HIS A 37 8.79 4.15 6.74
N THR A 38 9.05 4.80 7.87
CA THR A 38 8.42 6.10 8.22
C THR A 38 8.70 7.24 7.23
N LYS A 39 9.72 7.11 6.39
CA LYS A 39 10.16 8.18 5.47
C LYS A 39 9.89 7.92 4.00
N ALA A 40 9.61 6.68 3.60
CA ALA A 40 9.36 6.32 2.20
C ALA A 40 8.88 4.87 2.06
N CYS A 41 8.36 4.55 0.88
CA CYS A 41 8.39 3.20 0.32
C CYS A 41 9.29 3.16 -0.91
N GLN A 42 10.06 2.08 -1.08
CA GLN A 42 10.95 1.93 -2.22
C GLN A 42 11.13 0.47 -2.60
N GLY A 43 11.45 0.22 -3.87
CA GLY A 43 11.75 -1.11 -4.36
C GLY A 43 12.18 -1.11 -5.82
N THR A 44 12.60 -2.29 -6.26
CA THR A 44 12.98 -2.53 -7.64
C THR A 44 12.39 -3.85 -8.12
N TYR A 45 11.69 -3.81 -9.24
CA TYR A 45 11.33 -4.97 -10.04
C TYR A 45 12.45 -5.26 -11.06
N GLN A 46 12.84 -6.53 -11.21
CA GLN A 46 13.71 -7.01 -12.28
C GLN A 46 13.13 -8.28 -12.85
N GLY A 47 12.81 -8.29 -14.14
CA GLY A 47 12.15 -9.46 -14.72
C GLY A 47 11.59 -9.23 -16.11
N LYS A 48 10.75 -10.17 -16.54
CA LYS A 48 10.10 -10.09 -17.85
C LYS A 48 9.11 -8.94 -17.88
N GLU A 49 9.12 -8.18 -18.95
CA GLU A 49 8.13 -7.12 -19.18
C GLU A 49 6.72 -7.71 -19.24
N PHE A 50 6.56 -8.77 -20.03
CA PHE A 50 5.29 -9.45 -20.22
C PHE A 50 5.38 -10.94 -19.86
N ILE A 51 4.34 -11.46 -19.22
CA ILE A 51 4.13 -12.90 -19.02
C ILE A 51 2.70 -13.21 -19.46
N ASN A 52 2.54 -14.11 -20.44
CA ASN A 52 1.23 -14.49 -20.99
C ASN A 52 0.37 -13.31 -21.50
N GLY A 53 1.01 -12.21 -21.91
CA GLY A 53 0.31 -11.00 -22.39
C GLY A 53 0.02 -9.96 -21.30
N ASP A 54 0.21 -10.30 -20.02
CA ASP A 54 0.08 -9.35 -18.91
C ASP A 54 1.36 -8.52 -18.77
N ASP A 55 1.21 -7.21 -18.59
CA ASP A 55 2.29 -6.26 -18.32
C ASP A 55 2.75 -6.37 -16.86
N ILE A 56 3.65 -7.31 -16.59
CA ILE A 56 4.14 -7.61 -15.24
C ILE A 56 5.01 -6.47 -14.72
N ALA A 57 5.80 -5.83 -15.59
CA ALA A 57 6.62 -4.69 -15.18
C ALA A 57 5.74 -3.53 -14.68
N HIS A 58 4.65 -3.20 -15.36
CA HIS A 58 3.72 -2.15 -14.93
C HIS A 58 2.95 -2.54 -13.64
N GLN A 59 2.68 -3.82 -13.39
CA GLN A 59 2.09 -4.24 -12.11
C GLN A 59 2.94 -3.86 -10.88
N PHE A 60 4.21 -3.52 -11.08
CA PHE A 60 5.03 -2.96 -10.01
C PHE A 60 4.50 -1.61 -9.48
N SER A 61 4.00 -0.70 -10.35
CA SER A 61 3.37 0.56 -9.92
C SER A 61 2.13 0.30 -9.05
N ASN A 62 1.29 -0.66 -9.45
CA ASN A 62 0.11 -1.07 -8.67
C ASN A 62 0.51 -1.58 -7.28
N THR A 63 1.54 -2.43 -7.23
CA THR A 63 2.06 -2.99 -5.99
C THR A 63 2.64 -1.90 -5.09
N MET A 64 3.41 -0.97 -5.66
CA MET A 64 3.95 0.17 -4.93
C MET A 64 2.85 1.06 -4.37
N SER A 65 1.80 1.34 -5.15
CA SER A 65 0.67 2.13 -4.71
C SER A 65 -0.06 1.51 -3.51
N ALA A 66 -0.30 0.20 -3.55
CA ALA A 66 -0.88 -0.53 -2.43
C ALA A 66 0.00 -0.43 -1.17
N ALA A 67 1.31 -0.69 -1.31
CA ALA A 67 2.26 -0.63 -0.21
C ALA A 67 2.34 0.76 0.44
N VAL A 68 2.40 1.83 -0.38
CA VAL A 68 2.37 3.21 0.10
C VAL A 68 1.06 3.52 0.83
N GLY A 69 -0.08 3.16 0.25
CA GLY A 69 -1.39 3.38 0.88
C GLY A 69 -1.50 2.71 2.24
N ASP A 70 -1.03 1.47 2.36
CA ASP A 70 -1.04 0.74 3.62
C ASP A 70 -0.06 1.32 4.65
N GLN A 71 1.13 1.74 4.21
CA GLN A 71 2.09 2.42 5.07
C GLN A 71 1.53 3.75 5.60
N LEU A 72 0.89 4.56 4.76
CA LEU A 72 0.27 5.83 5.19
C LEU A 72 -0.84 5.59 6.22
N LYS A 73 -1.67 4.56 6.06
CA LYS A 73 -2.68 4.16 7.07
C LYS A 73 -2.02 3.72 8.37
N ALA A 74 -0.92 2.96 8.30
CA ALA A 74 -0.18 2.51 9.49
C ALA A 74 0.40 3.70 10.27
N LEU A 75 1.04 4.65 9.57
CA LEU A 75 1.59 5.88 10.15
C LEU A 75 0.50 6.75 10.78
N PHE A 76 -0.64 6.90 10.10
CA PHE A 76 -1.77 7.63 10.66
C PHE A 76 -2.29 7.01 11.97
N LYS A 77 -2.35 5.67 12.04
CA LYS A 77 -2.78 4.95 13.25
C LYS A 77 -1.77 5.03 14.39
N SER A 78 -0.47 5.13 14.10
CA SER A 78 0.59 5.28 15.12
C SER A 78 0.76 6.72 15.62
N GLY A 79 0.19 7.70 14.92
CA GLY A 79 0.36 9.12 15.20
C GLY A 79 1.51 9.79 14.44
N ASP A 80 2.20 9.04 13.57
CA ASP A 80 3.30 9.52 12.72
C ASP A 80 2.76 10.17 11.43
N TYR A 81 1.91 11.17 11.59
CA TYR A 81 1.16 11.81 10.51
C TYR A 81 2.05 12.24 9.35
N SER A 82 1.74 11.74 8.15
CA SER A 82 2.58 11.92 6.97
C SER A 82 1.74 12.06 5.69
N LYS A 83 2.36 12.56 4.64
CA LYS A 83 1.85 12.57 3.26
C LYS A 83 2.99 12.31 2.28
N VAL A 84 2.67 11.94 1.04
CA VAL A 84 3.68 11.71 0.01
C VAL A 84 4.30 13.02 -0.46
N ASP A 85 5.61 12.99 -0.67
CA ASP A 85 6.39 14.04 -1.31
C ASP A 85 6.49 13.81 -2.82
N PHE A 86 5.47 14.27 -3.54
CA PHE A 86 5.41 14.12 -5.00
C PHE A 86 6.63 14.71 -5.72
N LYS A 87 7.22 15.78 -5.18
CA LYS A 87 8.36 16.45 -5.81
C LYS A 87 9.55 15.50 -5.87
N ASN A 88 9.79 14.76 -4.79
CA ASN A 88 10.95 13.87 -4.65
C ASN A 88 10.67 12.40 -5.02
N ILE A 89 9.49 12.06 -5.58
CA ILE A 89 9.28 10.76 -6.22
C ILE A 89 10.33 10.55 -7.31
N THR A 90 11.05 9.42 -7.24
CA THR A 90 11.98 8.98 -8.28
C THR A 90 11.46 7.73 -8.98
N MET A 91 11.61 7.73 -10.30
CA MET A 91 11.12 6.69 -11.21
C MET A 91 12.19 6.42 -12.27
N ARG A 92 12.67 5.18 -12.36
CA ARG A 92 13.67 4.78 -13.35
C ARG A 92 13.31 3.42 -13.93
N THR A 93 13.34 3.34 -15.25
CA THR A 93 13.25 2.08 -15.98
C THR A 93 14.53 1.87 -16.80
N GLU A 94 14.87 0.61 -17.02
CA GLU A 94 15.86 0.16 -17.99
C GLU A 94 15.37 -1.13 -18.66
N GLY A 95 15.49 -1.21 -19.98
CA GLY A 95 15.07 -2.35 -20.77
C GLY A 95 13.57 -2.40 -21.12
N MET A 96 12.80 -1.33 -20.90
CA MET A 96 11.38 -1.30 -21.25
C MET A 96 11.18 -1.28 -22.78
N GLY A 97 10.27 -2.12 -23.27
CA GLY A 97 10.15 -2.49 -24.68
C GLY A 97 11.13 -3.55 -25.17
N SER A 98 12.06 -4.04 -24.32
CA SER A 98 13.04 -5.07 -24.70
C SER A 98 12.63 -6.48 -24.26
N GLY A 99 11.59 -6.63 -23.44
CA GLY A 99 11.15 -7.90 -22.87
C GLY A 99 11.77 -8.25 -21.52
N HIS A 100 12.82 -7.55 -21.08
CA HIS A 100 13.33 -7.62 -19.71
C HIS A 100 13.54 -6.21 -19.14
N VAL A 101 12.94 -5.94 -17.99
CA VAL A 101 12.87 -4.60 -17.39
C VAL A 101 13.45 -4.61 -15.99
N SER A 102 14.27 -3.60 -15.70
CA SER A 102 14.57 -3.15 -14.35
C SER A 102 13.76 -1.88 -14.08
N TYR A 103 12.81 -1.94 -13.16
CA TYR A 103 11.94 -0.82 -12.78
C TYR A 103 12.13 -0.48 -11.30
N THR A 104 12.71 0.69 -11.01
CA THR A 104 12.95 1.19 -9.65
C THR A 104 12.05 2.38 -9.32
N LEU A 105 11.45 2.34 -8.12
CA LEU A 105 10.62 3.39 -7.56
C LEU A 105 11.06 3.76 -6.14
N SER A 106 11.03 5.06 -5.83
CA SER A 106 11.10 5.58 -4.46
C SER A 106 10.03 6.65 -4.27
N ILE A 107 9.18 6.44 -3.26
CA ILE A 107 8.05 7.30 -2.90
C ILE A 107 8.29 7.86 -1.49
N PRO A 108 8.93 9.04 -1.37
CA PRO A 108 9.24 9.65 -0.08
C PRO A 108 8.01 10.24 0.60
N PHE A 109 8.07 10.37 1.92
CA PHE A 109 7.04 10.96 2.77
C PHE A 109 7.56 12.22 3.47
N ILE A 110 6.65 13.18 3.67
CA ILE A 110 6.83 14.36 4.51
C ILE A 110 5.95 14.21 5.74
N THR A 111 6.53 14.41 6.92
CA THR A 111 5.79 14.49 8.18
C THR A 111 4.98 15.77 8.24
N VAL A 112 3.75 15.68 8.77
CA VAL A 112 2.87 16.82 9.04
C VAL A 112 2.55 16.88 10.53
N SER A 113 2.26 18.07 11.04
CA SER A 113 2.11 18.27 12.49
C SER A 113 0.73 17.87 13.00
N GLN A 114 -0.30 18.04 12.18
CA GLN A 114 -1.68 17.76 12.59
C GLN A 114 -2.20 16.47 11.98
N LYS A 115 -2.97 15.72 12.77
CA LYS A 115 -3.65 14.48 12.35
C LYS A 115 -4.36 14.65 11.01
N CYS A 116 -5.18 15.69 10.90
CA CYS A 116 -6.02 15.89 9.73
C CYS A 116 -5.31 16.53 8.55
N GLU A 117 -4.01 16.85 8.65
CA GLU A 117 -3.17 17.24 7.51
C GLU A 117 -2.57 16.01 6.79
N ALA A 118 -2.62 14.83 7.42
CA ALA A 118 -2.11 13.60 6.83
C ALA A 118 -3.02 13.04 5.75
N TYR A 119 -2.41 12.22 4.90
CA TYR A 119 -3.06 11.48 3.84
C TYR A 119 -2.97 9.99 4.17
N THR A 120 -4.02 9.23 3.86
CA THR A 120 -4.11 7.79 4.22
C THR A 120 -4.40 6.91 3.02
N SER A 121 -4.38 7.46 1.82
CA SER A 121 -4.62 6.73 0.60
C SER A 121 -3.75 7.25 -0.51
N PHE A 122 -3.32 6.31 -1.35
CA PHE A 122 -2.36 6.55 -2.40
C PHE A 122 -2.60 5.59 -3.56
N ASP A 123 -2.34 6.07 -4.76
CA ASP A 123 -2.65 5.37 -6.01
C ASP A 123 -1.88 6.00 -7.17
N HIS A 124 -2.00 5.41 -8.36
CA HIS A 124 -1.43 5.96 -9.57
C HIS A 124 -2.40 5.83 -10.77
N VAL A 125 -2.05 6.52 -11.86
CA VAL A 125 -2.63 6.28 -13.18
C VAL A 125 -1.61 6.61 -14.24
N GLY A 126 -1.42 5.66 -15.14
CA GLY A 126 -0.37 5.75 -16.12
C GLY A 126 -0.14 4.42 -16.80
N GLY A 127 1.05 4.30 -17.36
CA GLY A 127 1.49 3.14 -18.10
C GLY A 127 2.46 3.54 -19.20
N TRP A 128 2.71 2.60 -20.08
CA TRP A 128 3.68 2.73 -21.17
C TRP A 128 2.97 2.79 -22.51
N ASN A 129 3.47 3.65 -23.41
CA ASN A 129 2.99 3.78 -24.79
C ASN A 129 1.50 4.19 -24.95
N HIS A 130 0.90 4.80 -23.92
CA HIS A 130 -0.42 5.43 -24.00
C HIS A 130 -0.49 6.65 -23.08
N THR A 131 -1.41 7.56 -23.36
CA THR A 131 -1.69 8.68 -22.45
C THR A 131 -2.38 8.17 -21.18
N PRO A 132 -1.98 8.62 -19.97
CA PRO A 132 -2.67 8.26 -18.74
C PRO A 132 -4.15 8.70 -18.73
N ALA A 133 -5.05 7.79 -18.34
CA ALA A 133 -6.49 8.05 -18.25
C ALA A 133 -6.89 8.83 -16.98
N LEU A 134 -6.22 9.97 -16.73
CA LEU A 134 -6.31 10.69 -15.45
C LEU A 134 -7.74 11.08 -15.07
N SER A 135 -8.53 11.62 -16.01
CA SER A 135 -9.92 12.02 -15.74
C SER A 135 -10.80 10.85 -15.32
N GLN A 136 -10.61 9.68 -15.93
CA GLN A 136 -11.34 8.46 -15.54
C GLN A 136 -10.92 8.00 -14.15
N ARG A 137 -9.62 8.04 -13.81
CA ARG A 137 -9.16 7.66 -12.48
C ARG A 137 -9.69 8.60 -11.40
N LYS A 138 -9.71 9.91 -11.65
CA LYS A 138 -10.33 10.88 -10.72
C LYS A 138 -11.80 10.56 -10.44
N ALA A 139 -12.55 10.16 -11.47
CA ALA A 139 -13.96 9.76 -11.30
C ALA A 139 -14.11 8.49 -10.45
N GLN A 140 -13.25 7.49 -10.66
CA GLN A 140 -13.24 6.25 -9.87
C GLN A 140 -12.91 6.48 -8.39
N LEU A 141 -12.02 7.44 -8.10
CA LEU A 141 -11.59 7.73 -6.73
C LEU A 141 -12.54 8.67 -5.97
N LYS A 142 -13.56 9.22 -6.63
CA LYS A 142 -14.49 10.18 -6.01
C LYS A 142 -15.22 9.60 -4.80
N ASP A 143 -15.61 8.33 -4.87
CA ASP A 143 -16.46 7.71 -3.84
C ASP A 143 -15.70 7.34 -2.57
N VAL A 144 -14.37 7.30 -2.60
CA VAL A 144 -13.52 7.01 -1.43
C VAL A 144 -12.98 8.28 -0.75
N LEU A 145 -13.24 9.44 -1.35
CA LEU A 145 -12.79 10.74 -0.88
C LEU A 145 -13.63 11.22 0.30
N MET A 146 -12.97 11.77 1.31
CA MET A 146 -13.61 12.47 2.43
C MET A 146 -14.42 13.68 1.95
N GLN A 147 -15.56 13.94 2.59
CA GLN A 147 -16.43 15.03 2.17
C GLN A 147 -15.70 16.39 2.23
N GLY A 148 -15.83 17.20 1.18
CA GLY A 148 -15.18 18.52 1.09
C GLY A 148 -13.67 18.50 0.77
N HIS A 149 -13.06 17.32 0.63
CA HIS A 149 -11.65 17.19 0.25
C HIS A 149 -11.47 16.95 -1.25
N HIS A 150 -10.21 17.00 -1.72
CA HIS A 150 -9.81 16.82 -3.11
C HIS A 150 -8.74 15.73 -3.25
N LEU A 151 -8.59 15.23 -4.48
CA LEU A 151 -7.45 14.39 -4.86
C LEU A 151 -6.24 15.29 -5.08
N ASP A 152 -5.15 15.02 -4.38
CA ASP A 152 -3.84 15.61 -4.63
C ASP A 152 -3.15 14.76 -5.69
N ILE A 153 -2.62 15.40 -6.74
CA ILE A 153 -2.10 14.70 -7.91
C ILE A 153 -0.74 15.30 -8.25
N SER A 154 0.27 14.46 -8.49
CA SER A 154 1.59 14.89 -8.91
C SER A 154 1.56 15.51 -10.32
N ASP A 155 2.64 16.19 -10.70
CA ASP A 155 2.94 16.37 -12.13
C ASP A 155 3.18 15.00 -12.80
N LEU A 156 3.06 14.95 -14.12
CA LEU A 156 3.34 13.73 -14.88
C LEU A 156 4.81 13.35 -14.75
N LYS A 157 5.09 12.21 -14.14
CA LYS A 157 6.44 11.64 -14.07
C LYS A 157 6.65 10.78 -15.30
N THR A 158 7.84 10.87 -15.91
CA THR A 158 8.18 10.08 -17.09
C THR A 158 9.56 9.45 -16.97
N THR A 159 9.79 8.32 -17.64
CA THR A 159 11.14 7.77 -17.86
C THR A 159 11.58 7.96 -19.32
N PRO A 160 12.88 7.90 -19.63
CA PRO A 160 13.38 7.99 -21.00
C PRO A 160 12.80 6.93 -21.95
N GLU A 161 12.36 5.79 -21.43
CA GLU A 161 11.78 4.69 -22.20
C GLU A 161 10.26 4.82 -22.38
N GLY A 162 9.67 5.91 -21.89
CA GLY A 162 8.30 6.29 -22.21
C GLY A 162 7.23 5.84 -21.21
N LEU A 163 7.60 5.32 -20.04
CA LEU A 163 6.63 5.12 -18.95
C LEU A 163 6.18 6.49 -18.45
N GLN A 164 4.88 6.63 -18.22
CA GLN A 164 4.25 7.87 -17.79
C GLN A 164 3.34 7.58 -16.60
N GLU A 165 3.52 8.28 -15.49
CA GLU A 165 2.76 8.03 -14.25
C GLU A 165 2.33 9.34 -13.58
N TYR A 166 1.04 9.45 -13.28
CA TYR A 166 0.53 10.36 -12.25
C TYR A 166 0.41 9.60 -10.93
N TRP A 167 0.86 10.23 -9.85
CA TRP A 167 0.69 9.71 -8.50
C TRP A 167 -0.40 10.51 -7.79
N ILE A 168 -1.26 9.84 -7.06
CA ILE A 168 -2.47 10.42 -6.47
C ILE A 168 -2.50 10.07 -4.99
N GLN A 169 -2.76 11.05 -4.14
CA GLN A 169 -3.04 10.83 -2.72
C GLN A 169 -4.34 11.52 -2.32
N TRP A 170 -5.02 10.98 -1.32
CA TRP A 170 -6.21 11.62 -0.77
C TRP A 170 -6.47 11.25 0.68
N LYS A 171 -7.40 12.00 1.29
CA LYS A 171 -7.93 11.67 2.60
C LYS A 171 -9.12 10.73 2.46
N HIS A 172 -9.05 9.57 3.11
CA HIS A 172 -10.05 8.52 2.95
C HIS A 172 -11.21 8.71 3.94
N LYS A 173 -12.45 8.75 3.42
CA LYS A 173 -13.66 9.05 4.22
C LYS A 173 -13.86 8.15 5.44
N VAL A 174 -13.47 6.87 5.35
CA VAL A 174 -13.61 5.91 6.47
C VAL A 174 -12.45 5.97 7.45
N VAL A 175 -11.20 6.15 6.97
CA VAL A 175 -10.01 6.05 7.83
C VAL A 175 -9.82 7.31 8.66
N GLN A 176 -10.25 8.44 8.10
CA GLN A 176 -10.08 9.76 8.67
C GLN A 176 -11.45 10.41 8.96
N ALA A 177 -12.47 9.62 9.26
CA ALA A 177 -13.84 10.11 9.49
C ALA A 177 -13.93 11.13 10.64
N ASP A 178 -12.97 11.13 11.56
CA ASP A 178 -12.88 12.07 12.68
C ASP A 178 -12.18 13.39 12.33
N CYS A 179 -11.83 13.58 11.05
CA CYS A 179 -11.31 14.83 10.50
C CYS A 179 -12.36 15.65 9.73
N GLU A 180 -13.61 15.17 9.68
CA GLU A 180 -14.77 15.86 9.10
C GLU A 180 -15.41 16.85 10.09
#